data_AF-A0A8X7CST2-F1
#
_entry.id   AF-A0A8X7CST2-F1
#
_cell.length_a   1.000
_cell.length_b   1.000
_cell.length_c   1.000
_cell.angle_alpha   90.00
_cell.angle_beta   90.00
_cell.angle_gamma   90.00
#
_symmetry.space_group_name_H-M   'P 1'
#
loop_
_entity.id
_entity.type
_entity.pdbx_description
1 polymer ?
#
loop_
_entity_poly.entity_id
_entity_poly.type
_entity_poly.pdbx_seq_one_letter_code
_entity_poly.pdbx_strand_id
1 'polypeptide(L)'
;MTEWLISNQLIDYNCAVKSMEEKIQQIYNNSADELVWLLQHPPLYTAGISATDDDIVEKLFPIYKTGRGGKHTYHGPGQRIIYLMLNLKKRNKCDIKLYIRDLSKWIINVLKQFNILGEFKEDRIGVWVNNNGVEKKIAAFGIRLRKWVTYHGIALNVFPDLSHYKGIIPCGLQGIHAIDQVDIIAPSSKGKESDLTTIKGYVEALDFNPHISEKIYSNDNPFYSNSDEFRANDLVSALTNDSKIIWCIRGGEGASRLIPYLEKLPNDKKERIAQNKKILIGYSDITALHIYLQVKYNWQTLHGTMLEMIVNSSVSESSVEKLKELILNKRDSIRFDNLKMINNGIRLKDGKLESKVIGGNMTLVENSIGTTWQINAKGKILFLEDIRVYPYAIERSLDHLKQAHIFDGVHAVIFGDFVNCYNDNLVKVVKERFAKSVNFPVFTMKGVGHGYTNDPLPLNTHAIISVQDEKEGLFLMDVQNVS
;
A
#
# COMPACT_ATOMS: atom_id res chain seq x y z
N MET A 1 -39.44 34.53 -5.17
CA MET A 1 -39.40 33.07 -4.91
C MET A 1 -37.97 32.59 -5.15
N THR A 2 -37.49 31.43 -4.69
CA THR A 2 -36.13 30.99 -5.06
C THR A 2 -36.21 30.16 -6.33
N GLU A 3 -35.55 30.62 -7.40
CA GLU A 3 -35.45 29.95 -8.69
C GLU A 3 -34.49 28.74 -8.63
N TRP A 4 -34.72 27.76 -9.51
CA TRP A 4 -33.88 26.58 -9.67
C TRP A 4 -33.44 26.44 -11.12
N LEU A 5 -32.14 26.21 -11.33
CA LEU A 5 -31.56 25.90 -12.62
C LEU A 5 -30.79 24.58 -12.53
N ILE A 6 -30.98 23.69 -13.49
CA ILE A 6 -30.26 22.42 -13.59
C ILE A 6 -29.59 22.34 -14.95
N SER A 7 -28.27 22.26 -14.97
CA SER A 7 -27.48 22.05 -16.18
C SER A 7 -27.14 20.57 -16.33
N ASN A 8 -27.48 20.02 -17.51
CA ASN A 8 -27.24 18.62 -17.86
C ASN A 8 -25.88 18.40 -18.55
N GLN A 9 -25.26 19.45 -19.07
CA GLN A 9 -23.92 19.42 -19.67
C GLN A 9 -22.87 19.96 -18.69
N LEU A 10 -21.59 19.63 -18.97
CA LEU A 10 -20.46 20.22 -18.26
C LEU A 10 -20.38 21.72 -18.59
N ILE A 11 -20.25 22.55 -17.57
CA ILE A 11 -20.16 24.00 -17.70
C ILE A 11 -18.73 24.43 -17.45
N ASP A 12 -18.16 25.27 -18.32
CA ASP A 12 -16.85 25.87 -18.06
C ASP A 12 -16.86 26.70 -16.77
N TYR A 13 -15.76 26.65 -16.03
CA TYR A 13 -15.69 27.30 -14.71
C TYR A 13 -15.84 28.82 -14.78
N ASN A 14 -15.16 29.46 -15.73
CA ASN A 14 -15.20 30.92 -15.85
C ASN A 14 -16.59 31.38 -16.33
N CYS A 15 -17.22 30.63 -17.24
CA CYS A 15 -18.60 30.88 -17.64
C CYS A 15 -19.56 30.81 -16.44
N ALA A 16 -19.44 29.78 -15.60
CA ALA A 16 -20.32 29.64 -14.44
C ALA A 16 -20.10 30.74 -13.39
N VAL A 17 -18.85 31.13 -13.14
CA VAL A 17 -18.52 32.23 -12.22
C VAL A 17 -19.09 33.55 -12.75
N LYS A 18 -18.93 33.84 -14.05
CA LYS A 18 -19.50 35.04 -14.67
C LYS A 18 -21.02 35.10 -14.50
N SER A 19 -21.74 34.03 -14.83
CA SER A 19 -23.20 33.97 -14.65
C SER A 19 -23.62 34.10 -13.18
N MET A 20 -22.84 33.53 -12.26
CA MET A 20 -23.08 33.68 -10.82
C MET A 20 -22.92 35.14 -10.38
N GLU A 21 -21.87 35.82 -10.81
CA GLU A 21 -21.62 37.22 -10.48
C GLU A 21 -22.70 38.15 -11.04
N GLU A 22 -23.13 37.94 -12.29
CA GLU A 22 -24.22 38.68 -12.91
C GLU A 22 -25.54 38.50 -12.14
N LYS A 23 -25.91 37.26 -11.80
CA LYS A 23 -27.11 36.97 -11.03
C LYS A 23 -27.05 37.61 -9.63
N ILE A 24 -25.91 37.54 -8.96
CA ILE A 24 -25.75 38.17 -7.64
C ILE A 24 -25.85 39.69 -7.73
N GLN A 25 -25.32 40.31 -8.78
CA GLN A 25 -25.48 41.75 -9.00
C GLN A 25 -26.95 42.14 -9.20
N GLN A 26 -27.72 41.33 -9.94
CA GLN A 26 -29.15 41.52 -10.09
C GLN A 26 -29.91 41.37 -8.76
N ILE A 27 -29.52 40.41 -7.91
CA ILE A 27 -30.06 40.22 -6.56
C ILE A 27 -29.75 41.45 -5.68
N TYR A 28 -28.54 42.02 -5.75
CA TYR A 28 -28.20 43.24 -5.02
C TYR A 28 -29.06 44.44 -5.44
N ASN A 29 -29.37 44.54 -6.73
CA ASN A 29 -30.21 45.59 -7.28
C ASN A 29 -31.72 45.34 -7.09
N ASN A 30 -32.10 44.25 -6.40
CA ASN A 30 -33.49 43.78 -6.26
C ASN A 30 -34.22 43.59 -7.61
N SER A 31 -33.46 43.32 -8.67
CA SER A 31 -33.96 43.15 -10.04
C SER A 31 -34.16 41.69 -10.44
N ALA A 32 -33.75 40.74 -9.59
CA ALA A 32 -33.97 39.31 -9.80
C ALA A 32 -34.17 38.58 -8.47
N ASP A 33 -34.88 37.46 -8.56
CA ASP A 33 -35.03 36.49 -7.47
C ASP A 33 -33.74 35.71 -7.21
N GLU A 34 -33.67 35.02 -6.07
CA GLU A 34 -32.53 34.19 -5.69
C GLU A 34 -32.47 32.91 -6.51
N LEU A 35 -31.28 32.32 -6.68
CA LEU A 35 -31.09 31.16 -7.55
C LEU A 35 -30.32 30.03 -6.86
N VAL A 36 -30.81 28.80 -7.04
CA VAL A 36 -30.06 27.57 -6.80
C VAL A 36 -29.72 26.93 -8.13
N TRP A 37 -28.43 26.77 -8.43
CA TRP A 37 -27.97 26.24 -9.71
C TRP A 37 -27.18 24.95 -9.51
N LEU A 38 -27.70 23.86 -10.08
CA LEU A 38 -27.09 22.53 -10.07
C LEU A 38 -26.34 22.31 -11.39
N LEU A 39 -25.06 22.00 -11.33
CA LEU A 39 -24.22 21.78 -12.50
C LEU A 39 -23.07 20.81 -12.22
N GLN A 40 -22.26 20.55 -13.25
CA GLN A 40 -20.98 19.87 -13.16
C GLN A 40 -19.95 20.66 -13.98
N HIS A 41 -18.68 20.57 -13.59
CA HIS A 41 -17.57 21.19 -14.33
C HIS A 41 -16.74 20.11 -15.07
N PRO A 42 -15.98 20.48 -16.12
CA PRO A 42 -14.80 19.72 -16.52
C PRO A 42 -13.80 19.58 -15.35
N PRO A 43 -12.89 18.60 -15.38
CA PRO A 43 -11.89 18.41 -14.33
C PRO A 43 -11.03 19.66 -14.06
N LEU A 44 -11.05 20.15 -12.82
CA LEU A 44 -10.32 21.35 -12.39
C LEU A 44 -10.08 21.36 -10.88
N TYR A 45 -9.15 22.22 -10.44
CA TYR A 45 -8.96 22.56 -9.04
C TYR A 45 -9.42 24.00 -8.77
N THR A 46 -10.01 24.22 -7.59
CA THR A 46 -10.25 25.57 -7.07
C THR A 46 -9.49 25.81 -5.78
N ALA A 47 -8.81 26.96 -5.69
CA ALA A 47 -8.13 27.42 -4.49
C ALA A 47 -9.05 28.41 -3.74
N GLY A 48 -9.44 28.08 -2.52
CA GLY A 48 -10.18 29.01 -1.64
C GLY A 48 -9.25 29.97 -0.89
N ILE A 49 -9.81 30.79 0.01
CA ILE A 49 -9.07 31.83 0.74
C ILE A 49 -7.99 31.25 1.66
N SER A 50 -8.16 30.02 2.14
CA SER A 50 -7.21 29.35 3.06
C SER A 50 -6.21 28.43 2.34
N ALA A 51 -6.21 28.42 1.00
CA ALA A 51 -5.34 27.56 0.21
C ALA A 51 -3.91 28.11 0.15
N THR A 52 -2.93 27.24 0.34
CA THR A 52 -1.49 27.56 0.15
C THR A 52 -0.89 26.72 -0.97
N ASP A 53 0.26 27.12 -1.50
CA ASP A 53 0.95 26.32 -2.52
C ASP A 53 1.40 24.95 -1.99
N ASP A 54 1.64 24.82 -0.69
CA ASP A 54 1.94 23.54 -0.02
C ASP A 54 0.78 22.53 -0.07
N ASP A 55 -0.44 23.00 -0.31
CA ASP A 55 -1.60 22.12 -0.48
C ASP A 55 -1.63 21.48 -1.89
N ILE A 56 -0.67 21.75 -2.78
CA ILE A 56 -0.59 21.17 -4.12
C ILE A 56 0.48 20.09 -4.13
N VAL A 57 0.06 18.83 -4.29
CA VAL A 57 0.95 17.67 -4.41
C VAL A 57 1.41 17.50 -5.87
N GLU A 58 0.48 17.58 -6.80
CA GLU A 58 0.72 17.43 -8.24
C GLU A 58 -0.31 18.24 -9.04
N LYS A 59 0.16 19.00 -10.04
CA LYS A 59 -0.71 19.86 -10.87
C LYS A 59 -1.39 19.06 -11.99
N LEU A 60 -2.32 18.19 -11.63
CA LEU A 60 -3.07 17.36 -12.58
C LEU A 60 -4.07 18.13 -13.44
N PHE A 61 -4.63 19.23 -12.92
CA PHE A 61 -5.70 20.01 -13.56
C PHE A 61 -5.48 21.52 -13.43
N PRO A 62 -6.11 22.35 -14.29
CA PRO A 62 -6.06 23.80 -14.16
C PRO A 62 -6.59 24.26 -12.80
N ILE A 63 -5.88 25.22 -12.18
CA ILE A 63 -6.19 25.74 -10.85
C ILE A 63 -6.78 27.14 -10.98
N TYR A 64 -7.98 27.32 -10.43
CA TYR A 64 -8.67 28.61 -10.38
C TYR A 64 -8.66 29.17 -8.96
N LYS A 65 -8.14 30.39 -8.78
CA LYS A 65 -8.26 31.10 -7.50
C LYS A 65 -9.68 31.61 -7.33
N THR A 66 -10.22 31.43 -6.13
CA THR A 66 -11.60 31.76 -5.80
C THR A 66 -11.66 32.54 -4.49
N GLY A 67 -12.77 33.25 -4.27
CA GLY A 67 -13.02 33.91 -2.99
C GLY A 67 -13.75 33.03 -1.98
N ARG A 68 -13.89 31.72 -2.22
CA ARG A 68 -14.65 30.80 -1.35
C ARG A 68 -13.86 30.43 -0.11
N GLY A 69 -14.56 30.12 0.98
CA GLY A 69 -13.92 29.56 2.18
C GLY A 69 -13.27 28.19 1.93
N GLY A 70 -12.20 27.91 2.68
CA GLY A 70 -11.46 26.64 2.66
C GLY A 70 -10.21 26.64 1.77
N LYS A 71 -9.53 25.49 1.73
CA LYS A 71 -8.32 25.18 0.93
C LYS A 71 -8.65 24.76 -0.51
N HIS A 72 -7.68 24.14 -1.21
CA HIS A 72 -7.87 23.49 -2.51
C HIS A 72 -8.99 22.43 -2.49
N THR A 73 -9.70 22.27 -3.60
CA THR A 73 -10.61 21.13 -3.84
C THR A 73 -10.70 20.82 -5.32
N TYR A 74 -11.05 19.58 -5.65
CA TYR A 74 -11.37 19.13 -6.99
C TYR A 74 -12.84 19.35 -7.35
N HIS A 75 -13.08 19.70 -8.62
CA HIS A 75 -14.37 19.64 -9.30
C HIS A 75 -14.23 18.93 -10.63
N GLY A 76 -15.21 18.12 -11.00
CA GLY A 76 -15.24 17.48 -12.30
C GLY A 76 -16.47 16.58 -12.48
N PRO A 77 -16.50 15.78 -13.56
CA PRO A 77 -17.60 14.84 -13.83
C PRO A 77 -17.84 13.90 -12.65
N GLY A 78 -19.12 13.63 -12.35
CA GLY A 78 -19.54 12.81 -11.22
C GLY A 78 -19.65 13.56 -9.89
N GLN A 79 -19.19 14.82 -9.81
CA GLN A 79 -19.42 15.69 -8.66
C GLN A 79 -20.51 16.72 -8.97
N ARG A 80 -21.60 16.71 -8.20
CA ARG A 80 -22.67 17.68 -8.32
C ARG A 80 -22.30 18.97 -7.60
N ILE A 81 -22.14 20.04 -8.36
CA ILE A 81 -21.96 21.39 -7.81
C ILE A 81 -23.32 22.05 -7.66
N ILE A 82 -23.56 22.67 -6.52
CA ILE A 82 -24.78 23.38 -6.19
C ILE A 82 -24.37 24.80 -5.81
N TYR A 83 -24.51 25.75 -6.74
CA TYR A 83 -24.30 27.17 -6.45
C TYR A 83 -25.56 27.78 -5.84
N LEU A 84 -25.40 28.38 -4.67
CA LEU A 84 -26.48 28.93 -3.85
C LEU A 84 -26.31 30.45 -3.83
N MET A 85 -27.09 31.16 -4.63
CA MET A 85 -27.08 32.63 -4.72
C MET A 85 -28.24 33.18 -3.90
N LEU A 86 -28.10 33.13 -2.57
CA LEU A 86 -29.15 33.44 -1.60
C LEU A 86 -28.81 34.69 -0.80
N ASN A 87 -29.80 35.56 -0.57
CA ASN A 87 -29.72 36.69 0.33
C ASN A 87 -30.14 36.25 1.75
N LEU A 88 -29.16 36.13 2.65
CA LEU A 88 -29.38 35.66 4.01
C LEU A 88 -30.13 36.68 4.88
N LYS A 89 -30.11 37.98 4.54
CA LYS A 89 -30.90 39.00 5.25
C LYS A 89 -32.40 38.77 5.11
N LYS A 90 -32.87 38.33 3.94
CA LYS A 90 -34.28 37.99 3.71
C LYS A 90 -34.79 36.86 4.63
N ARG A 91 -33.87 36.12 5.25
CA ARG A 91 -34.16 34.93 6.06
C ARG A 91 -33.89 35.12 7.55
N ASN A 92 -33.49 36.32 7.99
CA ASN A 92 -32.94 36.56 9.34
C ASN A 92 -31.82 35.58 9.73
N LYS A 93 -31.07 35.05 8.73
CA LYS A 93 -29.96 34.12 8.93
C LYS A 93 -28.63 34.81 8.70
N CYS A 94 -28.41 35.94 9.37
CA CYS A 94 -27.12 36.64 9.37
C CYS A 94 -26.08 35.93 10.25
N ASP A 95 -26.01 34.60 10.13
CA ASP A 95 -25.09 33.72 10.84
C ASP A 95 -24.61 32.63 9.87
N ILE A 96 -23.33 32.69 9.53
CA ILE A 96 -22.70 31.75 8.60
C ILE A 96 -22.60 30.33 9.16
N LYS A 97 -22.42 30.17 10.47
CA LYS A 97 -22.32 28.84 11.10
C LYS A 97 -23.68 28.14 11.08
N LEU A 98 -24.75 28.87 11.42
CA LEU A 98 -26.12 28.35 11.31
C LEU A 98 -26.48 28.04 9.85
N TYR A 99 -26.09 28.89 8.91
CA TYR A 99 -26.30 28.63 7.49
C TYR A 99 -25.63 27.33 7.03
N ILE A 100 -24.35 27.10 7.39
CA ILE A 100 -23.63 25.87 7.06
C ILE A 100 -24.31 24.64 7.71
N ARG A 101 -24.74 24.74 8.96
CA ARG A 101 -25.48 23.65 9.64
C ARG A 101 -26.78 23.32 8.92
N ASP A 102 -27.51 24.32 8.43
CA ASP A 102 -28.74 24.11 7.68
C ASP A 102 -28.50 23.50 6.30
N LEU A 103 -27.44 23.91 5.59
CA LEU A 103 -27.02 23.24 4.34
C LEU A 103 -26.66 21.78 4.60
N SER A 104 -26.00 21.50 5.73
CA SER A 104 -25.63 20.15 6.12
C SER A 104 -26.86 19.28 6.38
N LYS A 105 -27.84 19.79 7.12
CA LYS A 105 -29.13 19.11 7.32
C LYS A 105 -29.84 18.85 6.00
N TRP A 106 -29.81 19.81 5.07
CA TRP A 106 -30.40 19.63 3.75
C TRP A 106 -29.75 18.47 2.99
N ILE A 107 -28.42 18.42 2.93
CA ILE A 107 -27.70 17.31 2.27
C ILE A 107 -27.94 15.98 2.97
N ILE A 108 -27.91 15.93 4.31
CA ILE A 108 -28.20 14.71 5.08
C ILE A 108 -29.62 14.19 4.76
N ASN A 109 -30.61 15.07 4.66
CA ASN A 109 -31.98 14.69 4.30
C ASN A 109 -32.06 14.14 2.87
N VAL A 110 -31.29 14.70 1.93
CA VAL A 110 -31.18 14.16 0.56
C VAL A 110 -30.54 12.77 0.59
N LEU A 111 -29.41 12.60 1.28
CA LEU A 111 -28.71 11.30 1.39
C LEU A 111 -29.60 10.22 2.02
N LYS A 112 -30.41 10.59 3.01
CA LYS A 112 -31.38 9.69 3.65
C LYS A 112 -32.39 9.12 2.66
N GLN A 113 -32.79 9.87 1.62
CA GLN A 113 -33.68 9.35 0.57
C GLN A 113 -33.02 8.24 -0.27
N PHE A 114 -31.69 8.16 -0.27
CA PHE A 114 -30.91 7.11 -0.93
C PHE A 114 -30.41 6.04 0.05
N ASN A 115 -30.94 6.01 1.28
CA ASN A 115 -30.48 5.11 2.36
C ASN A 115 -29.00 5.29 2.74
N ILE A 116 -28.44 6.50 2.55
CA ILE A 116 -27.08 6.84 2.94
C ILE A 116 -27.13 7.63 4.25
N LEU A 117 -26.46 7.13 5.28
CA LEU A 117 -26.34 7.81 6.58
C LEU A 117 -25.21 8.84 6.54
N GLY A 118 -25.58 10.12 6.49
CA GLY A 118 -24.65 11.24 6.55
C GLY A 118 -24.61 11.92 7.92
N GLU A 119 -23.42 12.36 8.34
CA GLU A 119 -23.18 13.12 9.57
C GLU A 119 -22.49 14.45 9.25
N PHE A 120 -22.86 15.51 9.99
CA PHE A 120 -22.17 16.80 9.93
C PHE A 120 -21.13 16.90 11.05
N LYS A 121 -19.91 17.33 10.72
CA LYS A 121 -18.81 17.50 11.67
C LYS A 121 -18.37 18.96 11.76
N GLU A 122 -18.35 19.52 12.97
CA GLU A 122 -18.04 20.94 13.21
C GLU A 122 -16.54 21.26 13.16
N ASP A 123 -15.72 20.33 13.64
CA ASP A 123 -14.26 20.32 13.53
C ASP A 123 -13.80 20.18 12.08
N ARG A 124 -14.57 19.44 11.26
CA ARG A 124 -14.26 19.13 9.86
C ARG A 124 -15.44 19.44 8.95
N ILE A 125 -15.64 20.74 8.69
CA ILE A 125 -16.80 21.28 7.94
C ILE A 125 -17.07 20.48 6.65
N GLY A 126 -18.23 19.82 6.61
CA GLY A 126 -18.72 19.02 5.50
C GLY A 126 -19.71 17.95 5.97
N VAL A 127 -20.24 17.17 5.02
CA VAL A 127 -21.03 15.97 5.33
C VAL A 127 -20.17 14.74 5.06
N TRP A 128 -20.20 13.82 6.02
CA TRP A 128 -19.38 12.61 6.06
C TRP A 128 -20.29 11.39 6.08
N VAL A 129 -19.83 10.30 5.49
CA VAL A 129 -20.49 9.00 5.52
C VAL A 129 -19.52 7.98 6.07
N ASN A 130 -20.03 7.04 6.87
CA ASN A 130 -19.24 5.91 7.33
C ASN A 130 -19.46 4.74 6.35
N ASN A 131 -18.37 4.25 5.76
CA ASN A 131 -18.38 3.06 4.92
C ASN A 131 -17.43 2.03 5.52
N ASN A 132 -18.00 1.00 6.17
CA ASN A 132 -17.27 -0.08 6.84
C ASN A 132 -16.20 0.40 7.85
N GLY A 133 -16.53 1.40 8.67
CA GLY A 133 -15.62 1.99 9.66
C GLY A 133 -14.79 3.15 9.13
N VAL A 134 -14.73 3.35 7.80
CA VAL A 134 -13.95 4.44 7.18
C VAL A 134 -14.85 5.65 6.92
N GLU A 135 -14.48 6.78 7.51
CA GLU A 135 -15.16 8.05 7.26
C GLU A 135 -14.74 8.64 5.92
N LYS A 136 -15.72 8.87 5.03
CA LYS A 136 -15.50 9.51 3.74
C LYS A 136 -16.31 10.79 3.64
N LYS A 137 -15.67 11.87 3.20
CA LYS A 137 -16.37 13.15 2.95
C LYS A 137 -17.20 13.03 1.67
N ILE A 138 -18.52 13.09 1.81
CA ILE A 138 -19.45 13.03 0.67
C ILE A 138 -19.80 14.42 0.15
N ALA A 139 -19.82 15.44 1.01
CA ALA A 139 -20.08 16.81 0.59
C ALA A 139 -19.13 17.83 1.24
N ALA A 140 -18.65 18.77 0.43
CA ALA A 140 -17.83 19.90 0.86
C ALA A 140 -18.60 21.22 0.70
N PHE A 141 -18.36 22.15 1.63
CA PHE A 141 -18.94 23.49 1.60
C PHE A 141 -17.87 24.52 1.31
N GLY A 142 -18.02 25.22 0.19
CA GLY A 142 -17.14 26.31 -0.21
C GLY A 142 -17.99 27.55 -0.45
N ILE A 143 -18.31 28.28 0.62
CA ILE A 143 -19.17 29.47 0.55
C ILE A 143 -18.31 30.73 0.57
N ARG A 144 -18.66 31.72 -0.24
CA ARG A 144 -18.21 33.11 -0.08
C ARG A 144 -19.41 33.99 0.23
N LEU A 145 -19.23 34.98 1.11
CA LEU A 145 -20.26 35.95 1.44
C LEU A 145 -19.82 37.36 1.15
N ARG A 146 -20.71 38.14 0.51
CA ARG A 146 -20.56 39.57 0.34
C ARG A 146 -21.93 40.23 0.45
N LYS A 147 -22.05 41.27 1.28
CA LYS A 147 -23.34 41.96 1.57
C LYS A 147 -24.47 40.98 1.94
N TRP A 148 -24.14 39.88 2.63
CA TRP A 148 -25.08 38.80 3.00
C TRP A 148 -25.71 38.04 1.83
N VAL A 149 -25.19 38.16 0.62
CA VAL A 149 -25.50 37.27 -0.49
C VAL A 149 -24.39 36.24 -0.64
N THR A 150 -24.78 34.97 -0.78
CA THR A 150 -23.86 33.84 -0.92
C THR A 150 -23.40 33.66 -2.35
N TYR A 151 -22.14 33.27 -2.50
CA TYR A 151 -21.48 32.85 -3.73
C TYR A 151 -21.02 31.41 -3.52
N HIS A 152 -20.88 30.68 -4.62
CA HIS A 152 -20.55 29.25 -4.63
C HIS A 152 -21.56 28.45 -3.80
N GLY A 153 -21.15 27.36 -3.15
CA GLY A 153 -22.11 26.48 -2.50
C GLY A 153 -21.54 25.14 -2.07
N ILE A 154 -22.19 24.08 -2.54
CA ILE A 154 -21.93 22.70 -2.14
C ILE A 154 -21.30 21.94 -3.30
N ALA A 155 -20.30 21.13 -3.01
CA ALA A 155 -19.79 20.10 -3.90
C ALA A 155 -20.16 18.73 -3.31
N LEU A 156 -21.07 18.00 -3.97
CA LEU A 156 -21.55 16.68 -3.55
C LEU A 156 -20.97 15.60 -4.46
N ASN A 157 -20.21 14.67 -3.88
CA ASN A 157 -19.62 13.54 -4.59
C ASN A 157 -20.70 12.48 -4.84
N VAL A 158 -21.21 12.39 -6.08
CA VAL A 158 -22.19 11.36 -6.48
C VAL A 158 -21.48 10.14 -7.03
N PHE A 159 -20.63 10.35 -8.04
CA PHE A 159 -19.77 9.33 -8.62
C PHE A 159 -18.52 9.94 -9.32
N PRO A 160 -17.74 10.81 -8.65
CA PRO A 160 -16.53 11.38 -9.25
C PRO A 160 -15.38 10.37 -9.22
N ASP A 161 -14.41 10.55 -10.13
CA ASP A 161 -13.10 9.90 -9.98
C ASP A 161 -12.36 10.51 -8.78
N LEU A 162 -12.23 9.73 -7.71
CA LEU A 162 -11.58 10.17 -6.47
C LEU A 162 -10.05 10.25 -6.61
N SER A 163 -9.45 9.58 -7.61
CA SER A 163 -8.00 9.68 -7.86
C SER A 163 -7.58 11.10 -8.23
N HIS A 164 -8.50 11.90 -8.77
CA HIS A 164 -8.27 13.30 -9.11
C HIS A 164 -8.01 14.20 -7.88
N TYR A 165 -8.36 13.76 -6.68
CA TYR A 165 -8.00 14.47 -5.45
C TYR A 165 -6.52 14.30 -5.08
N LYS A 166 -5.79 13.33 -5.65
CA LYS A 166 -4.38 13.05 -5.30
C LYS A 166 -3.42 14.23 -5.55
N GLY A 167 -3.77 15.13 -6.47
CA GLY A 167 -2.96 16.31 -6.76
C GLY A 167 -3.05 17.44 -5.72
N ILE A 168 -3.93 17.34 -4.71
CA ILE A 168 -4.16 18.41 -3.73
C ILE A 168 -4.44 17.89 -2.30
N ILE A 169 -4.27 18.76 -1.30
CA ILE A 169 -4.63 18.56 0.11
C ILE A 169 -5.89 19.38 0.43
N PRO A 170 -7.09 18.76 0.58
CA PRO A 170 -8.33 19.52 0.76
C PRO A 170 -8.60 19.98 2.20
N CYS A 171 -9.53 20.93 2.35
CA CYS A 171 -9.90 21.52 3.64
C CYS A 171 -10.70 20.57 4.55
N GLY A 172 -10.34 20.53 5.85
CA GLY A 172 -10.98 19.63 6.84
C GLY A 172 -10.51 18.18 6.74
N LEU A 173 -9.42 17.95 6.00
CA LEU A 173 -8.66 16.70 5.92
C LEU A 173 -7.27 16.88 6.53
N GLN A 174 -7.10 17.77 7.53
CA GLN A 174 -5.94 17.66 8.43
C GLN A 174 -6.10 16.31 9.16
N GLY A 175 -5.37 15.30 8.68
CA GLY A 175 -5.41 13.93 9.20
C GLY A 175 -6.20 12.90 8.38
N ILE A 176 -6.74 13.24 7.20
CA ILE A 176 -7.25 12.23 6.25
C ILE A 176 -6.60 12.52 4.89
N HIS A 177 -5.36 12.07 4.74
CA HIS A 177 -4.97 11.47 3.47
C HIS A 177 -6.05 10.44 3.08
N ALA A 178 -6.17 10.05 1.81
CA ALA A 178 -6.61 8.68 1.60
C ALA A 178 -5.56 7.84 2.33
N ILE A 179 -5.83 7.49 3.59
CA ILE A 179 -4.92 6.72 4.41
C ILE A 179 -4.71 5.45 3.61
N ASP A 180 -3.48 5.24 3.16
CA ASP A 180 -3.17 4.16 2.26
C ASP A 180 -3.60 2.85 2.92
N GLN A 181 -4.36 2.04 2.19
CA GLN A 181 -4.89 0.80 2.75
C GLN A 181 -3.77 -0.24 2.80
N VAL A 182 -3.72 -0.99 3.89
CA VAL A 182 -2.89 -2.18 4.06
C VAL A 182 -3.83 -3.37 4.16
N ASP A 183 -3.74 -4.30 3.21
CA ASP A 183 -4.44 -5.57 3.34
C ASP A 183 -3.60 -6.52 4.20
N ILE A 184 -4.15 -6.89 5.34
CA ILE A 184 -3.57 -7.87 6.24
C ILE A 184 -4.21 -9.21 5.90
N ILE A 185 -3.39 -10.16 5.47
CA ILE A 185 -3.86 -11.47 5.01
C ILE A 185 -3.18 -12.61 5.78
N ALA A 186 -3.84 -13.77 5.79
CA ALA A 186 -3.32 -14.99 6.39
C ALA A 186 -3.27 -16.12 5.35
N PRO A 187 -2.36 -16.04 4.35
CA PRO A 187 -2.27 -17.04 3.29
C PRO A 187 -1.78 -18.40 3.80
N SER A 188 -1.29 -18.46 5.04
CA SER A 188 -0.80 -19.66 5.70
C SER A 188 -1.50 -19.84 7.06
N SER A 189 -0.80 -19.70 8.20
CA SER A 189 -1.40 -19.77 9.52
C SER A 189 -2.12 -18.47 9.93
N LYS A 190 -3.15 -18.57 10.78
CA LYS A 190 -3.97 -17.43 11.27
C LYS A 190 -3.32 -16.54 12.33
N GLY A 191 -2.22 -16.98 12.93
CA GLY A 191 -1.71 -16.35 14.15
C GLY A 191 -2.70 -16.43 15.31
N LYS A 192 -2.46 -15.66 16.38
CA LYS A 192 -3.33 -15.57 17.55
C LYS A 192 -4.42 -14.53 17.34
N GLU A 193 -5.66 -14.92 17.61
CA GLU A 193 -6.81 -14.02 17.53
C GLU A 193 -6.72 -12.87 18.55
N SER A 194 -6.10 -13.12 19.72
CA SER A 194 -5.84 -12.11 20.76
C SER A 194 -5.00 -10.93 20.26
N ASP A 195 -4.21 -11.13 19.21
CA ASP A 195 -3.25 -10.15 18.72
C ASP A 195 -3.89 -9.22 17.67
N LEU A 196 -5.10 -9.55 17.18
CA LEU A 196 -5.77 -8.85 16.08
C LEU A 196 -5.97 -7.35 16.34
N THR A 197 -6.42 -6.99 17.53
CA THR A 197 -6.64 -5.58 17.91
C THR A 197 -5.32 -4.81 17.92
N THR A 198 -4.26 -5.40 18.46
CA THR A 198 -2.93 -4.78 18.49
C THR A 198 -2.33 -4.67 17.09
N ILE A 199 -2.58 -5.65 16.21
CA ILE A 199 -2.15 -5.63 14.81
C ILE A 199 -2.81 -4.47 14.05
N LYS A 200 -4.13 -4.31 14.18
CA LYS A 200 -4.85 -3.17 13.59
C LYS A 200 -4.29 -1.84 14.11
N GLY A 201 -4.15 -1.71 15.43
CA GLY A 201 -3.60 -0.51 16.07
C GLY A 201 -2.16 -0.19 15.65
N TYR A 202 -1.32 -1.21 15.43
CA TYR A 202 0.04 -1.01 14.93
C TYR A 202 0.05 -0.41 13.51
N VAL A 203 -0.80 -0.93 12.62
CA VAL A 203 -0.91 -0.41 11.24
C VAL A 203 -1.50 1.00 11.23
N GLU A 204 -2.50 1.28 12.07
CA GLU A 204 -3.07 2.62 12.26
C GLU A 204 -2.01 3.62 12.76
N ALA A 205 -1.15 3.19 13.69
CA ALA A 205 -0.05 4.02 14.21
C ALA A 205 1.05 4.32 13.16
N LEU A 206 1.05 3.62 12.02
CA LEU A 206 1.90 3.91 10.86
C LEU A 206 1.21 4.85 9.85
N ASP A 207 0.08 5.45 10.20
CA ASP A 207 -0.77 6.24 9.31
C ASP A 207 -1.26 5.45 8.09
N PHE A 208 -1.56 4.17 8.29
CA PHE A 208 -2.19 3.27 7.31
C PHE A 208 -3.57 2.79 7.77
N ASN A 209 -4.45 2.42 6.83
CA ASN A 209 -5.78 1.92 7.12
C ASN A 209 -5.77 0.38 7.03
N PRO A 210 -5.88 -0.36 8.15
CA PRO A 210 -5.84 -1.81 8.12
C PRO A 210 -7.15 -2.38 7.56
N HIS A 211 -7.03 -3.25 6.57
CA HIS A 211 -8.13 -4.07 6.08
C HIS A 211 -7.80 -5.55 6.31
N ILE A 212 -8.66 -6.23 7.07
CA ILE A 212 -8.50 -7.64 7.42
C ILE A 212 -9.86 -8.31 7.57
N SER A 213 -10.01 -9.51 7.04
CA SER A 213 -11.21 -10.32 7.25
C SER A 213 -11.09 -11.11 8.56
N GLU A 214 -12.06 -10.97 9.47
CA GLU A 214 -12.10 -11.79 10.70
C GLU A 214 -12.30 -13.29 10.41
N LYS A 215 -12.75 -13.63 9.20
CA LYS A 215 -12.87 -15.02 8.74
C LYS A 215 -11.53 -15.74 8.60
N ILE A 216 -10.38 -15.04 8.71
CA ILE A 216 -9.08 -15.72 8.82
C ILE A 216 -8.98 -16.61 10.08
N TYR A 217 -9.85 -16.45 11.07
CA TYR A 217 -9.87 -17.26 12.29
C TYR A 217 -10.91 -18.39 12.23
N SER A 218 -10.89 -19.22 11.18
CA SER A 218 -11.78 -20.40 11.12
C SER A 218 -11.25 -21.53 12.00
N ASN A 219 -12.18 -22.26 12.64
CA ASN A 219 -11.89 -23.48 13.39
C ASN A 219 -12.04 -24.75 12.55
N ASP A 220 -12.41 -24.60 11.28
CA ASP A 220 -12.71 -25.73 10.38
C ASP A 220 -11.44 -26.33 9.75
N ASN A 221 -10.29 -25.69 9.94
CA ASN A 221 -9.00 -26.17 9.47
C ASN A 221 -7.94 -26.13 10.59
N PRO A 222 -7.33 -27.27 10.97
CA PRO A 222 -6.35 -27.31 12.05
C PRO A 222 -4.95 -26.83 11.66
N PHE A 223 -4.65 -26.71 10.37
CA PHE A 223 -3.30 -26.38 9.86
C PHE A 223 -3.20 -24.94 9.34
N TYR A 224 -4.27 -24.41 8.77
CA TYR A 224 -4.29 -23.12 8.08
C TYR A 224 -5.29 -22.15 8.71
N SER A 225 -5.24 -20.89 8.28
CA SER A 225 -6.18 -19.87 8.74
C SER A 225 -7.63 -20.17 8.35
N ASN A 226 -7.83 -20.71 7.16
CA ASN A 226 -9.12 -21.13 6.62
C ASN A 226 -8.92 -22.11 5.45
N SER A 227 -10.00 -22.52 4.80
CA SER A 227 -10.00 -23.24 3.52
C SER A 227 -9.11 -22.59 2.46
N ASP A 228 -8.57 -23.41 1.57
CA ASP A 228 -7.73 -22.97 0.44
C ASP A 228 -8.48 -21.97 -0.46
N GLU A 229 -9.79 -22.18 -0.67
CA GLU A 229 -10.64 -21.28 -1.45
C GLU A 229 -10.79 -19.91 -0.80
N PHE A 230 -11.05 -19.85 0.51
CA PHE A 230 -11.12 -18.57 1.22
C PHE A 230 -9.78 -17.83 1.15
N ARG A 231 -8.68 -18.52 1.51
CA ARG A 231 -7.34 -17.92 1.53
C ARG A 231 -6.91 -17.44 0.13
N ALA A 232 -7.26 -18.19 -0.90
CA ALA A 232 -7.01 -17.79 -2.28
C ALA A 232 -7.84 -16.57 -2.68
N ASN A 233 -9.13 -16.54 -2.37
CA ASN A 233 -9.99 -15.39 -2.68
C ASN A 233 -9.55 -14.12 -1.94
N ASP A 234 -9.13 -14.25 -0.68
CA ASP A 234 -8.60 -13.15 0.13
C ASP A 234 -7.29 -12.61 -0.46
N LEU A 235 -6.36 -13.50 -0.82
CA LEU A 235 -5.12 -13.13 -1.53
C LEU A 235 -5.40 -12.45 -2.87
N VAL A 236 -6.34 -12.97 -3.68
CA VAL A 236 -6.72 -12.39 -4.97
C VAL A 236 -7.33 -11.00 -4.79
N SER A 237 -8.18 -10.82 -3.78
CA SER A 237 -8.73 -9.51 -3.43
C SER A 237 -7.60 -8.52 -3.13
N ALA A 238 -6.65 -8.90 -2.27
CA ALA A 238 -5.52 -8.05 -1.90
C ALA A 238 -4.60 -7.72 -3.09
N LEU A 239 -4.34 -8.68 -3.99
CA LEU A 239 -3.52 -8.48 -5.18
C LEU A 239 -4.19 -7.57 -6.23
N THR A 240 -5.53 -7.51 -6.26
CA THR A 240 -6.26 -6.82 -7.35
C THR A 240 -6.88 -5.47 -6.95
N ASN A 241 -7.09 -5.21 -5.66
CA ASN A 241 -7.65 -3.94 -5.15
C ASN A 241 -6.61 -2.81 -5.11
N ASP A 242 -6.96 -1.61 -4.63
CA ASP A 242 -6.06 -0.44 -4.64
C ASP A 242 -5.17 -0.27 -3.38
N SER A 243 -5.08 -1.26 -2.49
CA SER A 243 -4.20 -1.18 -1.31
C SER A 243 -2.72 -1.00 -1.69
N LYS A 244 -1.91 -0.40 -0.81
CA LYS A 244 -0.47 -0.18 -1.05
C LYS A 244 0.41 -1.32 -0.58
N ILE A 245 -0.05 -2.05 0.43
CA ILE A 245 0.72 -3.09 1.07
C ILE A 245 -0.18 -4.29 1.29
N ILE A 246 0.35 -5.46 1.00
CA ILE A 246 -0.18 -6.75 1.45
C ILE A 246 0.77 -7.24 2.55
N TRP A 247 0.32 -7.26 3.80
CA TRP A 247 1.15 -7.65 4.93
C TRP A 247 0.66 -8.97 5.52
N CYS A 248 1.49 -10.01 5.41
CA CYS A 248 1.15 -11.32 5.95
C CYS A 248 1.19 -11.32 7.48
N ILE A 249 0.17 -11.92 8.10
CA ILE A 249 0.08 -11.97 9.57
C ILE A 249 1.16 -12.89 10.17
N ARG A 250 1.46 -13.99 9.48
CA ARG A 250 2.40 -15.05 9.88
C ARG A 250 2.74 -15.97 8.69
N GLY A 251 3.86 -16.69 8.78
CA GLY A 251 4.18 -17.84 7.93
C GLY A 251 3.39 -19.11 8.29
N GLY A 252 3.90 -20.28 7.91
CA GLY A 252 3.28 -21.58 8.18
C GLY A 252 3.66 -22.63 7.11
N GLU A 253 2.69 -23.30 6.49
CA GLU A 253 2.92 -24.41 5.52
C GLU A 253 1.94 -24.41 4.33
N GLY A 254 1.13 -23.35 4.16
CA GLY A 254 -0.08 -23.35 3.33
C GLY A 254 -0.05 -22.43 2.11
N ALA A 255 0.94 -21.54 1.97
CA ALA A 255 0.89 -20.48 0.97
C ALA A 255 1.01 -20.99 -0.47
N SER A 256 1.86 -22.00 -0.71
CA SER A 256 2.03 -22.61 -2.05
C SER A 256 0.75 -23.25 -2.59
N ARG A 257 -0.15 -23.70 -1.70
CA ARG A 257 -1.45 -24.28 -2.06
C ARG A 257 -2.40 -23.29 -2.74
N LEU A 258 -2.12 -21.99 -2.62
CA LEU A 258 -2.93 -20.93 -3.23
C LEU A 258 -2.55 -20.68 -4.70
N ILE A 259 -1.34 -21.09 -5.13
CA ILE A 259 -0.83 -20.82 -6.48
C ILE A 259 -1.71 -21.43 -7.58
N PRO A 260 -2.23 -22.67 -7.48
CA PRO A 260 -3.16 -23.20 -8.47
C PRO A 260 -4.44 -22.37 -8.65
N TYR A 261 -4.90 -21.67 -7.61
CA TYR A 261 -6.04 -20.76 -7.71
C TYR A 261 -5.67 -19.49 -8.48
N LEU A 262 -4.47 -18.95 -8.25
CA LEU A 262 -3.94 -17.80 -9.00
C LEU A 262 -3.74 -18.13 -10.48
N GLU A 263 -3.23 -19.32 -10.80
CA GLU A 263 -3.04 -19.78 -12.18
C GLU A 263 -4.36 -20.00 -12.93
N LYS A 264 -5.45 -20.30 -12.22
CA LYS A 264 -6.80 -20.45 -12.78
C LYS A 264 -7.56 -19.14 -12.95
N LEU A 265 -7.01 -18.00 -12.52
CA LEU A 265 -7.67 -16.71 -12.67
C LEU A 265 -7.92 -16.36 -14.15
N PRO A 266 -9.03 -15.65 -14.43
CA PRO A 266 -9.27 -15.08 -15.75
C PRO A 266 -8.22 -14.00 -16.09
N ASN A 267 -8.02 -13.75 -17.39
CA ASN A 267 -6.93 -12.90 -17.89
C ASN A 267 -7.01 -11.46 -17.38
N ASP A 268 -8.21 -10.89 -17.26
CA ASP A 268 -8.44 -9.54 -16.72
C ASP A 268 -7.89 -9.40 -15.28
N LYS A 269 -8.09 -10.42 -14.44
CA LYS A 269 -7.51 -10.43 -13.09
C LYS A 269 -5.99 -10.60 -13.12
N LYS A 270 -5.45 -11.45 -13.98
CA LYS A 270 -3.99 -11.62 -14.12
C LYS A 270 -3.31 -10.33 -14.62
N GLU A 271 -3.93 -9.63 -15.56
CA GLU A 271 -3.49 -8.31 -16.03
C GLU A 271 -3.54 -7.28 -14.91
N ARG A 272 -4.62 -7.27 -14.12
CA ARG A 272 -4.73 -6.39 -12.95
C ARG A 272 -3.61 -6.65 -11.95
N ILE A 273 -3.31 -7.91 -11.65
CA ILE A 273 -2.18 -8.32 -10.78
C ILE A 273 -0.84 -7.81 -11.36
N ALA A 274 -0.63 -7.94 -12.67
CA ALA A 274 0.60 -7.51 -13.32
C ALA A 274 0.83 -5.98 -13.28
N GLN A 275 -0.26 -5.20 -13.36
CA GLN A 275 -0.23 -3.73 -13.37
C GLN A 275 -0.16 -3.13 -11.97
N ASN A 276 -0.78 -3.79 -11.00
CA ASN A 276 -0.99 -3.27 -9.66
C ASN A 276 0.16 -3.64 -8.70
N LYS A 277 1.38 -3.26 -9.08
CA LYS A 277 2.56 -3.54 -8.28
C LYS A 277 2.49 -2.75 -6.97
N LYS A 278 2.44 -3.50 -5.88
CA LYS A 278 2.35 -3.04 -4.50
C LYS A 278 3.28 -3.88 -3.61
N ILE A 279 3.49 -3.47 -2.36
CA ILE A 279 4.47 -4.13 -1.48
C ILE A 279 3.85 -5.38 -0.85
N LEU A 280 4.33 -6.57 -1.21
CA LEU A 280 4.02 -7.80 -0.46
C LEU A 280 5.10 -8.02 0.62
N ILE A 281 4.68 -8.09 1.89
CA ILE A 281 5.56 -8.29 3.05
C ILE A 281 5.30 -9.65 3.68
N GLY A 282 6.36 -10.43 3.81
CA GLY A 282 6.39 -11.67 4.59
C GLY A 282 7.66 -12.46 4.35
N TYR A 283 7.91 -13.52 5.12
CA TYR A 283 9.02 -14.45 4.93
C TYR A 283 8.59 -15.89 5.23
N SER A 284 9.53 -16.84 5.34
CA SER A 284 9.22 -18.25 5.63
C SER A 284 8.37 -18.86 4.51
N ASP A 285 7.21 -19.45 4.82
CA ASP A 285 6.24 -20.01 3.87
C ASP A 285 5.78 -19.05 2.77
N ILE A 286 5.79 -17.74 3.04
CA ILE A 286 5.42 -16.70 2.06
C ILE A 286 6.41 -16.63 0.90
N THR A 287 7.60 -17.24 1.04
CA THR A 287 8.57 -17.44 -0.05
C THR A 287 7.93 -18.03 -1.30
N ALA A 288 6.95 -18.94 -1.17
CA ALA A 288 6.24 -19.47 -2.34
C ALA A 288 5.52 -18.40 -3.17
N LEU A 289 4.87 -17.44 -2.49
CA LEU A 289 4.20 -16.30 -3.14
C LEU A 289 5.21 -15.30 -3.71
N HIS A 290 6.31 -15.04 -3.00
CA HIS A 290 7.40 -14.20 -3.50
C HIS A 290 7.94 -14.74 -4.83
N ILE A 291 8.29 -16.04 -4.88
CA ILE A 291 8.80 -16.67 -6.09
C ILE A 291 7.75 -16.62 -7.20
N TYR A 292 6.50 -16.99 -6.92
CA TYR A 292 5.42 -16.95 -7.92
C TYR A 292 5.27 -15.56 -8.55
N LEU A 293 5.17 -14.51 -7.75
CA LEU A 293 4.99 -13.14 -8.25
C LEU A 293 6.21 -12.63 -9.03
N GLN A 294 7.41 -13.01 -8.61
CA GLN A 294 8.65 -12.68 -9.32
C GLN A 294 8.74 -13.40 -10.66
N VAL A 295 8.43 -14.69 -10.71
CA VAL A 295 8.50 -15.51 -11.92
C VAL A 295 7.44 -15.09 -12.94
N LYS A 296 6.21 -14.87 -12.49
CA LYS A 296 5.07 -14.58 -13.38
C LYS A 296 4.97 -13.12 -13.80
N TYR A 297 5.30 -12.19 -12.90
CA TYR A 297 5.00 -10.77 -13.10
C TYR A 297 6.25 -9.87 -12.99
N ASN A 298 7.43 -10.45 -12.77
CA ASN A 298 8.66 -9.70 -12.48
C ASN A 298 8.43 -8.66 -11.37
N TRP A 299 7.67 -9.07 -10.35
CA TRP A 299 7.28 -8.23 -9.23
C TRP A 299 8.44 -8.13 -8.24
N GLN A 300 8.64 -6.95 -7.65
CA GLN A 300 9.51 -6.75 -6.49
C GLN A 300 8.71 -6.94 -5.20
N THR A 301 9.22 -7.74 -4.28
CA THR A 301 8.53 -8.06 -3.02
C THR A 301 9.48 -7.90 -1.84
N LEU A 302 8.97 -7.91 -0.61
CA LEU A 302 9.77 -7.66 0.58
C LEU A 302 9.79 -8.91 1.47
N HIS A 303 10.95 -9.58 1.54
CA HIS A 303 11.19 -10.59 2.55
C HIS A 303 11.37 -9.87 3.88
N GLY A 304 10.41 -9.98 4.80
CA GLY A 304 10.42 -9.16 6.00
C GLY A 304 9.46 -9.63 7.08
N THR A 305 9.58 -8.98 8.24
CA THR A 305 8.89 -9.32 9.49
C THR A 305 7.37 -9.36 9.35
N MET A 306 6.77 -10.42 9.92
CA MET A 306 5.32 -10.63 9.98
C MET A 306 4.68 -9.79 11.09
N LEU A 307 3.42 -9.36 10.91
CA LEU A 307 2.72 -8.50 11.88
C LEU A 307 2.62 -9.12 13.28
N GLU A 308 2.33 -10.42 13.38
CA GLU A 308 2.24 -11.09 14.70
C GLU A 308 3.55 -10.97 15.49
N MET A 309 4.69 -11.07 14.82
CA MET A 309 6.00 -10.97 15.49
C MET A 309 6.28 -9.58 16.05
N ILE A 310 5.77 -8.55 15.37
CA ILE A 310 5.93 -7.16 15.79
C ILE A 310 5.15 -6.91 17.07
N VAL A 311 3.86 -7.27 17.07
CA VAL A 311 2.97 -6.96 18.20
C VAL A 311 3.26 -7.80 19.44
N ASN A 312 3.85 -8.99 19.28
CA ASN A 312 4.27 -9.83 20.40
C ASN A 312 5.75 -9.63 20.80
N SER A 313 6.45 -8.67 20.18
CA SER A 313 7.84 -8.33 20.48
C SER A 313 8.83 -9.50 20.33
N SER A 314 8.55 -10.46 19.45
CA SER A 314 9.45 -11.61 19.18
C SER A 314 10.54 -11.33 18.14
N VAL A 315 10.67 -10.07 17.73
CA VAL A 315 11.63 -9.59 16.74
C VAL A 315 12.29 -8.30 17.25
N SER A 316 13.52 -8.04 16.83
CA SER A 316 14.25 -6.85 17.24
C SER A 316 13.60 -5.56 16.74
N GLU A 317 13.50 -4.55 17.62
CA GLU A 317 12.95 -3.23 17.29
C GLU A 317 13.74 -2.58 16.14
N SER A 318 15.05 -2.80 16.07
CA SER A 318 15.89 -2.28 14.98
C SER A 318 15.47 -2.82 13.61
N SER A 319 15.18 -4.12 13.51
CA SER A 319 14.68 -4.72 12.26
C SER A 319 13.30 -4.18 11.89
N VAL A 320 12.42 -3.96 12.88
CA VAL A 320 11.10 -3.35 12.66
C VAL A 320 11.24 -1.92 12.16
N GLU A 321 12.16 -1.13 12.70
CA GLU A 321 12.38 0.26 12.27
C GLU A 321 12.92 0.32 10.84
N LYS A 322 13.89 -0.53 10.47
CA LYS A 322 14.36 -0.66 9.08
C LYS A 322 13.22 -1.00 8.13
N LEU A 323 12.31 -1.89 8.53
CA LEU A 323 11.13 -2.23 7.73
C LEU A 323 10.19 -1.04 7.57
N LYS A 324 9.91 -0.29 8.66
CA LYS A 324 9.11 0.93 8.61
C LYS A 324 9.72 1.98 7.68
N GLU A 325 11.04 2.19 7.76
CA GLU A 325 11.75 3.15 6.90
C GLU A 325 11.55 2.83 5.41
N LEU A 326 11.60 1.55 5.03
CA LEU A 326 11.38 1.12 3.65
C LEU A 326 9.92 1.28 3.20
N ILE A 327 8.95 0.84 3.99
CA ILE A 327 7.52 0.89 3.59
C ILE A 327 6.95 2.31 3.59
N LEU A 328 7.54 3.21 4.38
CA LEU A 328 7.19 4.64 4.42
C LEU A 328 7.99 5.46 3.41
N ASN A 329 8.81 4.82 2.56
CA ASN A 329 9.71 5.47 1.60
C ASN A 329 10.61 6.55 2.25
N LYS A 330 11.01 6.34 3.51
CA LYS A 330 12.01 7.17 4.20
C LYS A 330 13.43 6.76 3.82
N ARG A 331 13.58 5.60 3.16
CA ARG A 331 14.86 5.02 2.76
C ARG A 331 14.73 4.29 1.43
N ASP A 332 15.67 4.56 0.52
CA ASP A 332 15.68 3.97 -0.84
C ASP A 332 16.50 2.68 -0.92
N SER A 333 17.22 2.31 0.13
CA SER A 333 18.05 1.10 0.16
C SER A 333 18.38 0.64 1.59
N ILE A 334 18.57 -0.67 1.78
CA ILE A 334 19.12 -1.26 3.00
C ILE A 334 20.56 -1.71 2.78
N ARG A 335 21.42 -1.52 3.80
CA ARG A 335 22.82 -1.97 3.82
C ARG A 335 22.99 -3.12 4.79
N PHE A 336 23.68 -4.16 4.36
CA PHE A 336 24.19 -5.26 5.17
C PHE A 336 25.71 -5.21 5.17
N ASP A 337 26.33 -5.10 6.34
CA ASP A 337 27.78 -4.93 6.51
C ASP A 337 28.46 -6.14 7.17
N ASN A 338 27.79 -7.29 7.10
CA ASN A 338 28.16 -8.52 7.78
C ASN A 338 28.26 -9.73 6.84
N LEU A 339 28.42 -9.49 5.52
CA LEU A 339 28.61 -10.57 4.57
C LEU A 339 30.02 -11.13 4.69
N LYS A 340 30.12 -12.46 4.76
CA LYS A 340 31.38 -13.18 4.75
C LYS A 340 31.43 -14.18 3.61
N MET A 341 32.44 -14.08 2.74
CA MET A 341 32.67 -15.07 1.69
C MET A 341 33.23 -16.36 2.30
N ILE A 342 32.69 -17.51 1.92
CA ILE A 342 33.05 -18.82 2.50
C ILE A 342 33.69 -19.81 1.52
N ASN A 343 33.79 -19.45 0.23
CA ASN A 343 34.62 -20.19 -0.72
C ASN A 343 35.96 -19.49 -1.00
N ASN A 344 37.00 -20.31 -1.07
CA ASN A 344 38.36 -19.85 -1.30
C ASN A 344 38.64 -19.69 -2.79
N GLY A 345 39.47 -18.71 -3.16
CA GLY A 345 39.98 -18.56 -4.52
C GLY A 345 39.03 -17.87 -5.51
N ILE A 346 37.84 -17.45 -5.07
CA ILE A 346 36.94 -16.63 -5.87
C ILE A 346 37.17 -15.15 -5.56
N ARG A 347 37.30 -14.32 -6.59
CA ARG A 347 37.37 -12.87 -6.46
C ARG A 347 36.23 -12.23 -7.24
N LEU A 348 35.67 -11.16 -6.68
CA LEU A 348 34.72 -10.33 -7.41
C LEU A 348 35.47 -9.57 -8.50
N LYS A 349 34.93 -9.62 -9.72
CA LYS A 349 35.46 -8.82 -10.83
C LYS A 349 35.33 -7.34 -10.46
N ASP A 350 36.40 -6.57 -10.63
CA ASP A 350 36.44 -5.14 -10.29
C ASP A 350 36.05 -4.83 -8.83
N GLY A 351 36.19 -5.81 -7.92
CA GLY A 351 35.87 -5.66 -6.49
C GLY A 351 34.37 -5.56 -6.17
N LYS A 352 33.48 -5.79 -7.14
CA LYS A 352 32.02 -5.66 -6.95
C LYS A 352 31.21 -6.71 -7.71
N LEU A 353 29.98 -6.95 -7.25
CA LEU A 353 28.98 -7.76 -7.93
C LEU A 353 27.65 -7.02 -7.93
N GLU A 354 27.11 -6.76 -9.12
CA GLU A 354 25.83 -6.08 -9.31
C GLU A 354 24.82 -7.06 -9.90
N SER A 355 23.66 -7.20 -9.25
CA SER A 355 22.66 -8.20 -9.63
C SER A 355 21.30 -7.92 -9.01
N LYS A 356 20.36 -8.86 -9.13
CA LYS A 356 19.11 -8.85 -8.35
C LYS A 356 19.09 -9.99 -7.35
N VAL A 357 18.53 -9.76 -6.17
CA VAL A 357 18.39 -10.79 -5.13
C VAL A 357 17.05 -11.51 -5.28
N ILE A 358 17.04 -12.84 -5.20
CA ILE A 358 15.81 -13.64 -5.14
C ILE A 358 15.96 -14.77 -4.11
N GLY A 359 14.88 -15.48 -3.79
CA GLY A 359 14.91 -16.63 -2.90
C GLY A 359 14.12 -16.39 -1.62
N GLY A 360 14.64 -16.86 -0.48
CA GLY A 360 13.95 -16.88 0.80
C GLY A 360 14.17 -18.20 1.53
N ASN A 361 13.08 -18.79 2.03
CA ASN A 361 13.15 -20.08 2.71
C ASN A 361 13.61 -21.20 1.76
N MET A 362 14.69 -21.91 2.12
CA MET A 362 15.36 -22.88 1.25
C MET A 362 14.46 -24.06 0.91
N THR A 363 13.71 -24.59 1.89
CA THR A 363 12.72 -25.65 1.67
C THR A 363 11.67 -25.22 0.64
N LEU A 364 11.19 -23.96 0.67
CA LEU A 364 10.24 -23.47 -0.32
C LEU A 364 10.87 -23.18 -1.70
N VAL A 365 12.14 -22.80 -1.74
CA VAL A 365 12.91 -22.71 -3.00
C VAL A 365 13.01 -24.08 -3.68
N GLU A 366 13.33 -25.12 -2.91
CA GLU A 366 13.34 -26.51 -3.39
C GLU A 366 11.95 -26.99 -3.83
N ASN A 367 10.89 -26.69 -3.06
CA ASN A 367 9.53 -27.08 -3.42
C ASN A 367 9.00 -26.39 -4.70
N SER A 368 9.67 -25.35 -5.18
CA SER A 368 9.31 -24.70 -6.45
C SER A 368 9.69 -25.55 -7.68
N ILE A 369 10.59 -26.52 -7.55
CA ILE A 369 11.12 -27.27 -8.69
C ILE A 369 10.04 -28.14 -9.33
N GLY A 370 9.94 -28.10 -10.66
CA GLY A 370 8.92 -28.81 -11.42
C GLY A 370 7.52 -28.17 -11.39
N THR A 371 7.37 -26.98 -10.82
CA THR A 371 6.09 -26.27 -10.72
C THR A 371 5.98 -25.11 -11.72
N THR A 372 4.77 -24.55 -11.89
CA THR A 372 4.56 -23.35 -12.71
C THR A 372 5.23 -22.10 -12.15
N TRP A 373 5.73 -22.16 -10.91
CA TRP A 373 6.38 -21.08 -10.19
C TRP A 373 7.83 -21.42 -9.83
N GLN A 374 8.45 -22.35 -10.57
CA GLN A 374 9.85 -22.69 -10.38
C GLN A 374 10.74 -21.45 -10.38
N ILE A 375 11.59 -21.35 -9.36
CA ILE A 375 12.54 -20.25 -9.23
C ILE A 375 13.48 -20.17 -10.44
N ASN A 376 13.78 -18.95 -10.87
CA ASN A 376 14.78 -18.70 -11.92
C ASN A 376 15.91 -17.82 -11.36
N ALA A 377 17.00 -18.46 -10.94
CA ALA A 377 18.18 -17.85 -10.34
C ALA A 377 19.28 -17.47 -11.33
N LYS A 378 19.11 -17.78 -12.63
CA LYS A 378 20.07 -17.44 -13.67
C LYS A 378 20.25 -15.92 -13.75
N GLY A 379 21.49 -15.46 -13.66
CA GLY A 379 21.86 -14.04 -13.69
C GLY A 379 21.49 -13.27 -12.41
N LYS A 380 21.26 -13.98 -11.29
CA LYS A 380 20.77 -13.39 -10.03
C LYS A 380 21.59 -13.85 -8.82
N ILE A 381 21.44 -13.16 -7.70
CA ILE A 381 21.92 -13.58 -6.39
C ILE A 381 20.80 -14.41 -5.74
N LEU A 382 21.10 -15.65 -5.33
CA LEU A 382 20.16 -16.53 -4.65
C LEU A 382 20.37 -16.47 -3.13
N PHE A 383 19.39 -15.93 -2.43
CA PHE A 383 19.34 -15.88 -0.97
C PHE A 383 18.59 -17.10 -0.41
N LEU A 384 19.20 -17.78 0.57
CA LEU A 384 18.66 -18.99 1.19
C LEU A 384 18.74 -18.88 2.72
N GLU A 385 17.61 -19.07 3.41
CA GLU A 385 17.50 -19.16 4.87
C GLU A 385 16.61 -20.34 5.25
N ASP A 386 16.72 -20.89 6.45
CA ASP A 386 15.79 -21.94 6.88
C ASP A 386 15.66 -22.06 8.42
N ILE A 387 14.69 -22.86 8.87
CA ILE A 387 14.40 -23.07 10.29
C ILE A 387 14.08 -24.53 10.59
N ARG A 388 14.60 -25.06 11.70
CA ARG A 388 14.27 -26.41 12.21
C ARG A 388 14.50 -27.52 11.16
N VAL A 389 15.53 -27.38 10.33
CA VAL A 389 15.92 -28.39 9.34
C VAL A 389 17.12 -29.17 9.85
N TYR A 390 17.13 -30.47 9.63
CA TYR A 390 18.31 -31.28 9.93
C TYR A 390 19.46 -30.99 8.93
N PRO A 391 20.73 -30.97 9.37
CA PRO A 391 21.86 -30.69 8.48
C PRO A 391 21.93 -31.60 7.24
N TYR A 392 21.63 -32.89 7.37
CA TYR A 392 21.61 -33.81 6.24
C TYR A 392 20.50 -33.48 5.22
N ALA A 393 19.40 -32.89 5.68
CA ALA A 393 18.32 -32.45 4.79
C ALA A 393 18.74 -31.21 4.02
N ILE A 394 19.45 -30.27 4.67
CA ILE A 394 20.04 -29.10 3.99
C ILE A 394 21.00 -29.54 2.88
N GLU A 395 21.89 -30.49 3.20
CA GLU A 395 22.84 -31.03 2.22
C GLU A 395 22.12 -31.67 1.03
N ARG A 396 21.14 -32.53 1.30
CA ARG A 396 20.32 -33.16 0.26
C ARG A 396 19.60 -32.14 -0.63
N SER A 397 19.03 -31.07 -0.04
CA SER A 397 18.37 -30.01 -0.79
C SER A 397 19.35 -29.25 -1.69
N LEU A 398 20.55 -28.94 -1.21
CA LEU A 398 21.58 -28.27 -2.01
C LEU A 398 22.05 -29.15 -3.18
N ASP A 399 22.25 -30.44 -2.95
CA ASP A 399 22.60 -31.39 -4.01
C ASP A 399 21.47 -31.55 -5.04
N HIS A 400 20.22 -31.58 -4.58
CA HIS A 400 19.05 -31.61 -5.45
C HIS A 400 18.94 -30.34 -6.30
N LEU A 401 19.07 -29.15 -5.71
CA LEU A 401 19.06 -27.87 -6.44
C LEU A 401 20.18 -27.81 -7.49
N LYS A 402 21.34 -28.41 -7.21
CA LYS A 402 22.45 -28.55 -8.16
C LYS A 402 22.10 -29.46 -9.32
N GLN A 403 21.56 -30.65 -9.04
CA GLN A 403 21.13 -31.60 -10.07
C GLN A 403 19.93 -31.10 -10.89
N ALA A 404 19.10 -30.24 -10.31
CA ALA A 404 18.00 -29.54 -10.98
C ALA A 404 18.46 -28.29 -11.76
N HIS A 405 19.77 -28.04 -11.86
CA HIS A 405 20.36 -26.92 -12.62
C HIS A 405 19.96 -25.53 -12.13
N ILE A 406 19.57 -25.39 -10.86
CA ILE A 406 19.12 -24.10 -10.31
C ILE A 406 20.28 -23.12 -10.11
N PHE A 407 21.48 -23.62 -9.87
CA PHE A 407 22.67 -22.79 -9.74
C PHE A 407 23.31 -22.42 -11.10
N ASP A 408 22.78 -22.91 -12.22
CA ASP A 408 23.37 -22.66 -13.54
C ASP A 408 23.27 -21.17 -13.92
N GLY A 409 24.42 -20.50 -13.98
CA GLY A 409 24.51 -19.07 -14.24
C GLY A 409 24.07 -18.19 -13.07
N VAL A 410 23.99 -18.71 -11.85
CA VAL A 410 23.79 -17.88 -10.65
C VAL A 410 25.00 -16.95 -10.45
N HIS A 411 24.76 -15.71 -10.05
CA HIS A 411 25.83 -14.73 -9.82
C HIS A 411 26.47 -14.89 -8.44
N ALA A 412 25.69 -15.27 -7.43
CA ALA A 412 26.18 -15.64 -6.10
C ALA A 412 25.08 -16.38 -5.31
N VAL A 413 25.48 -17.10 -4.27
CA VAL A 413 24.55 -17.61 -3.24
C VAL A 413 24.85 -16.91 -1.92
N ILE A 414 23.81 -16.50 -1.19
CA ILE A 414 23.96 -15.99 0.18
C ILE A 414 23.12 -16.84 1.12
N PHE A 415 23.77 -17.45 2.11
CA PHE A 415 23.09 -18.09 3.22
C PHE A 415 22.79 -17.08 4.32
N GLY A 416 21.51 -16.84 4.58
CA GLY A 416 21.04 -16.10 5.76
C GLY A 416 21.07 -16.97 7.02
N ASP A 417 20.13 -16.70 7.93
CA ASP A 417 20.02 -17.42 9.18
C ASP A 417 19.44 -18.83 8.99
N PHE A 418 20.08 -19.82 9.63
CA PHE A 418 19.61 -21.20 9.69
C PHE A 418 19.35 -21.51 11.17
N VAL A 419 18.10 -21.32 11.61
CA VAL A 419 17.77 -21.23 13.03
C VAL A 419 17.23 -22.56 13.55
N ASN A 420 17.62 -22.95 14.77
CA ASN A 420 17.18 -24.18 15.42
C ASN A 420 17.40 -25.45 14.57
N CYS A 421 18.46 -25.48 13.75
CA CYS A 421 18.71 -26.54 12.77
C CYS A 421 19.42 -27.76 13.38
N TYR A 422 18.94 -28.25 14.52
CA TYR A 422 19.36 -29.43 15.31
C TYR A 422 20.86 -29.57 15.68
N ASN A 423 21.80 -29.14 14.84
CA ASN A 423 23.24 -29.12 15.03
C ASN A 423 23.90 -28.05 14.13
N ASP A 424 24.12 -26.86 14.68
CA ASP A 424 24.64 -25.70 13.94
C ASP A 424 26.06 -25.91 13.39
N ASN A 425 26.88 -26.72 14.08
CA ASN A 425 28.23 -27.05 13.60
C ASN A 425 28.16 -27.85 12.30
N LEU A 426 27.22 -28.80 12.20
CA LEU A 426 27.01 -29.56 10.96
C LEU A 426 26.41 -28.68 9.86
N VAL A 427 25.52 -27.73 10.19
CA VAL A 427 25.03 -26.74 9.20
C VAL A 427 26.19 -25.95 8.59
N LYS A 428 27.15 -25.51 9.41
CA LYS A 428 28.36 -24.82 8.93
C LYS A 428 29.17 -25.72 7.99
N VAL A 429 29.39 -26.98 8.35
CA VAL A 429 30.11 -27.95 7.50
C VAL A 429 29.41 -28.15 6.16
N VAL A 430 28.08 -28.23 6.14
CA VAL A 430 27.29 -28.36 4.91
C VAL A 430 27.45 -27.14 4.01
N LYS A 431 27.34 -25.92 4.56
CA LYS A 431 27.55 -24.67 3.81
C LYS A 431 28.95 -24.58 3.21
N GLU A 432 29.98 -24.93 3.99
CA GLU A 432 31.39 -24.94 3.53
C GLU A 432 31.63 -25.99 2.44
N ARG A 433 31.02 -27.18 2.57
CA ARG A 433 31.13 -28.24 1.56
C ARG A 433 30.46 -27.84 0.26
N PHE A 434 29.26 -27.27 0.33
CA PHE A 434 28.58 -26.71 -0.84
C PHE A 434 29.43 -25.63 -1.51
N ALA A 435 29.97 -24.69 -0.74
CA ALA A 435 30.79 -23.59 -1.22
C ALA A 435 32.05 -24.08 -1.96
N LYS A 436 32.67 -25.17 -1.51
CA LYS A 436 33.80 -25.84 -2.19
C LYS A 436 33.40 -26.55 -3.49
N SER A 437 32.13 -26.87 -3.67
CA SER A 437 31.63 -27.65 -4.81
C SER A 437 31.18 -26.80 -6.00
N VAL A 438 31.24 -25.47 -5.88
CA VAL A 438 30.75 -24.49 -6.85
C VAL A 438 31.80 -23.44 -7.19
N ASN A 439 31.65 -22.78 -8.34
CA ASN A 439 32.63 -21.83 -8.90
C ASN A 439 32.13 -20.37 -8.95
N PHE A 440 31.05 -20.05 -8.24
CA PHE A 440 30.52 -18.70 -8.06
C PHE A 440 30.64 -18.27 -6.59
N PRO A 441 30.65 -16.95 -6.27
CA PRO A 441 30.72 -16.46 -4.90
C PRO A 441 29.65 -17.05 -3.98
N VAL A 442 30.06 -17.54 -2.80
CA VAL A 442 29.14 -18.00 -1.76
C VAL A 442 29.41 -17.20 -0.48
N PHE A 443 28.36 -16.55 0.02
CA PHE A 443 28.41 -15.73 1.21
C PHE A 443 27.55 -16.31 2.33
N THR A 444 27.87 -15.93 3.55
CA THR A 444 26.96 -16.00 4.70
C THR A 444 26.67 -14.60 5.20
N MET A 445 25.43 -14.35 5.62
CA MET A 445 25.04 -13.14 6.36
C MET A 445 24.23 -13.54 7.60
N LYS A 446 24.11 -12.64 8.57
CA LYS A 446 23.25 -12.82 9.75
C LYS A 446 22.16 -11.76 9.79
N GLY A 447 21.07 -12.05 10.50
CA GLY A 447 20.01 -11.09 10.77
C GLY A 447 18.96 -11.01 9.66
N VAL A 448 18.86 -12.01 8.80
CA VAL A 448 17.78 -12.16 7.81
C VAL A 448 17.36 -13.64 7.82
N GLY A 449 16.09 -13.88 8.15
CA GLY A 449 15.52 -15.22 8.33
C GLY A 449 14.78 -15.35 9.65
N HIS A 450 14.83 -16.51 10.28
CA HIS A 450 14.03 -16.83 11.47
C HIS A 450 14.68 -16.44 12.82
N GLY A 451 15.71 -15.60 12.81
CA GLY A 451 16.37 -15.11 14.02
C GLY A 451 15.53 -14.07 14.78
N TYR A 452 16.01 -13.65 15.95
CA TYR A 452 15.45 -12.49 16.65
C TYR A 452 15.65 -11.20 15.83
N THR A 453 16.80 -11.08 15.16
CA THR A 453 17.03 -10.06 14.12
C THR A 453 16.51 -10.61 12.80
N ASN A 454 15.63 -9.85 12.13
CA ASN A 454 15.08 -10.18 10.83
C ASN A 454 14.93 -8.89 10.01
N ASP A 455 16.06 -8.37 9.55
CA ASP A 455 16.14 -7.19 8.72
C ASP A 455 15.46 -7.43 7.37
N PRO A 456 14.72 -6.44 6.86
CA PRO A 456 13.96 -6.59 5.63
C PRO A 456 14.90 -6.71 4.41
N LEU A 457 14.66 -7.70 3.56
CA LEU A 457 15.41 -7.91 2.33
C LEU A 457 14.48 -7.71 1.12
N PRO A 458 14.60 -6.58 0.40
CA PRO A 458 13.91 -6.39 -0.86
C PRO A 458 14.35 -7.46 -1.88
N LEU A 459 13.37 -8.11 -2.50
CA LEU A 459 13.56 -9.17 -3.49
C LEU A 459 13.22 -8.67 -4.88
N ASN A 460 13.95 -9.20 -5.86
CA ASN A 460 13.94 -8.85 -7.28
C ASN A 460 14.26 -7.36 -7.56
N THR A 461 14.83 -6.67 -6.56
CA THR A 461 15.42 -5.33 -6.65
C THR A 461 16.92 -5.44 -6.94
N HIS A 462 17.54 -4.34 -7.35
CA HIS A 462 18.97 -4.30 -7.62
C HIS A 462 19.77 -4.30 -6.31
N ALA A 463 20.87 -5.06 -6.30
CA ALA A 463 21.80 -5.15 -5.19
C ALA A 463 23.25 -5.09 -5.67
N ILE A 464 24.10 -4.47 -4.84
CA ILE A 464 25.53 -4.32 -5.06
C ILE A 464 26.27 -4.94 -3.89
N ILE A 465 27.04 -6.01 -4.13
CA ILE A 465 27.99 -6.55 -3.17
C ILE A 465 29.36 -5.96 -3.47
N SER A 466 30.03 -5.40 -2.48
CA SER A 466 31.37 -4.80 -2.62
C SER A 466 32.31 -5.28 -1.51
N VAL A 467 33.60 -5.34 -1.83
CA VAL A 467 34.65 -5.70 -0.86
C VAL A 467 34.71 -4.63 0.23
N GLN A 468 34.65 -5.06 1.50
CA GLN A 468 34.88 -4.21 2.67
C GLN A 468 36.31 -4.38 3.19
N ASP A 469 36.68 -5.64 3.44
CA ASP A 469 38.03 -6.04 3.85
C ASP A 469 38.37 -7.36 3.16
N GLU A 470 39.24 -7.31 2.16
CA GLU A 470 39.64 -8.47 1.37
C GLU A 470 40.41 -9.51 2.19
N LYS A 471 41.13 -9.09 3.26
CA LYS A 471 41.94 -10.00 4.08
C LYS A 471 41.06 -10.85 5.00
N GLU A 472 40.01 -10.25 5.55
CA GLU A 472 39.06 -10.91 6.44
C GLU A 472 37.90 -11.59 5.69
N GLY A 473 37.82 -11.39 4.36
CA GLY A 473 36.75 -11.90 3.52
C GLY A 473 35.40 -11.26 3.83
N LEU A 474 35.42 -9.98 4.23
CA LEU A 474 34.24 -9.19 4.61
C LEU A 474 33.74 -8.33 3.45
N PHE A 475 32.43 -8.27 3.30
CA PHE A 475 31.75 -7.60 2.20
C PHE A 475 30.55 -6.80 2.71
N LEU A 476 30.21 -5.75 1.96
CA LEU A 476 28.99 -4.98 2.13
C LEU A 476 28.00 -5.40 1.03
N MET A 477 26.71 -5.39 1.34
CA MET A 477 25.63 -5.49 0.35
C MET A 477 24.65 -4.34 0.52
N ASP A 478 24.53 -3.51 -0.51
CA ASP A 478 23.48 -2.49 -0.61
C ASP A 478 22.36 -3.02 -1.49
N VAL A 479 21.11 -3.01 -1.00
CA VAL A 479 19.93 -3.51 -1.71
C VAL A 479 18.92 -2.39 -1.85
N GLN A 480 18.52 -2.07 -3.09
CA GLN A 480 17.51 -1.06 -3.36
C GLN A 480 16.15 -1.48 -2.80
N ASN A 481 15.38 -0.49 -2.35
CA ASN A 481 13.99 -0.67 -1.93
C ASN A 481 13.12 -1.10 -3.12
N VAL A 482 11.93 -1.63 -2.82
CA VAL A 482 10.92 -1.97 -3.82
C VAL A 482 10.33 -0.68 -4.43
N SER A 483 10.12 -0.67 -5.75
CA SER A 483 9.61 0.46 -6.53
C SER A 483 8.08 0.49 -6.62
#